data_AF-A0A4Y6Q1D8-F1
#
_entry.id   AF-A0A4Y6Q1D8-F1
#
_cell.length_a   1.000
_cell.length_b   1.000
_cell.length_c   1.000
_cell.angle_alpha   90.00
_cell.angle_beta   90.00
_cell.angle_gamma   90.00
#
_symmetry.space_group_name_H-M   'P 1'
#
loop_
_entity.id
_entity.type
_entity.pdbx_description
1 polymer ?
#
loop_
_entity_poly.entity_id
_entity_poly.type
_entity_poly.pdbx_seq_one_letter_code
_entity_poly.pdbx_strand_id
1 'polypeptide(L)'
;MRRRPNSSTSPREVSTFWATPSSAGTSTRARRPNGGFFDRIRQLTPRTSGHSLATIIEAINRTVRGWYEYFKHSYFNVFDSLDGKIRRRLRAILRKRFKISGHTNHTDNVRWPNAYFANHGLFFMAEARRLELESLRKGTR
;
A
#
# COMPACT_ATOMS: atom_id res chain seq x y z
N MET A 1 73.63 -33.44 15.76
CA MET A 1 74.54 -32.29 15.97
C MET A 1 73.71 -30.99 15.92
N ARG A 2 73.99 -30.06 16.85
CA ARG A 2 73.59 -28.62 16.93
C ARG A 2 72.16 -28.24 17.39
N ARG A 3 72.06 -28.08 18.72
CA ARG A 3 71.58 -26.93 19.56
C ARG A 3 70.26 -26.18 19.24
N ARG A 4 69.41 -26.12 20.29
CA ARG A 4 68.28 -25.20 20.64
C ARG A 4 68.74 -23.72 20.77
N PRO A 5 67.93 -22.66 21.14
CA PRO A 5 66.58 -22.65 21.75
C PRO A 5 65.63 -21.44 21.51
N ASN A 6 64.40 -21.57 22.07
CA ASN A 6 63.46 -20.60 22.68
C ASN A 6 62.93 -19.41 21.82
N SER A 7 61.77 -18.81 22.07
CA SER A 7 60.93 -18.69 23.28
C SER A 7 59.50 -18.26 22.91
N SER A 8 58.54 -18.59 23.80
CA SER A 8 57.30 -17.88 24.16
C SER A 8 56.63 -16.99 23.10
N THR A 9 55.36 -17.19 22.76
CA THR A 9 54.25 -16.71 23.61
C THR A 9 52.92 -17.27 23.09
N SER A 10 52.17 -17.96 23.96
CA SER A 10 50.72 -18.12 23.81
C SER A 10 50.07 -16.81 24.23
N PRO A 11 49.05 -16.34 23.52
CA PRO A 11 47.72 -16.38 24.15
C PRO A 11 46.65 -16.86 23.17
N ARG A 12 46.08 -18.03 23.49
CA ARG A 12 44.64 -18.30 23.45
C ARG A 12 43.83 -17.41 22.47
N GLU A 13 43.91 -17.69 21.17
CA GLU A 13 42.87 -17.24 20.24
C GLU A 13 41.66 -18.16 20.39
N VAL A 14 40.71 -17.67 21.16
CA VAL A 14 39.36 -18.21 21.24
C VAL A 14 38.75 -18.19 19.83
N SER A 15 38.52 -19.40 19.33
CA SER A 15 37.53 -19.72 18.31
C SER A 15 36.24 -18.93 18.55
N THR A 16 35.93 -18.00 17.66
CA THR A 16 34.55 -17.56 17.37
C THR A 16 34.56 -17.02 15.94
N PHE A 17 34.35 -17.89 14.95
CA PHE A 17 33.02 -18.07 14.36
C PHE A 17 32.36 -16.75 13.93
N TRP A 18 33.06 -15.94 13.14
CA TRP A 18 32.40 -15.01 12.23
C TRP A 18 32.79 -15.38 10.80
N ALA A 19 32.09 -16.38 10.28
CA ALA A 19 32.00 -16.59 8.85
C ALA A 19 31.50 -15.29 8.21
N THR A 20 32.22 -14.85 7.18
CA THR A 20 31.84 -13.78 6.27
C THR A 20 30.53 -14.18 5.58
N PRO A 21 29.42 -13.41 5.68
CA PRO A 21 28.32 -13.56 4.76
C PRO A 21 28.70 -12.85 3.46
N SER A 22 29.12 -13.65 2.49
CA SER A 22 29.11 -13.31 1.07
C SER A 22 27.69 -12.93 0.61
N SER A 23 27.60 -11.85 -0.17
CA SER A 23 26.59 -11.55 -1.19
C SER A 23 25.20 -12.18 -1.04
N ALA A 24 24.35 -11.60 -0.18
CA ALA A 24 22.91 -11.74 -0.30
C ALA A 24 22.29 -10.35 -0.19
N GLY A 25 21.75 -9.87 -1.31
CA GLY A 25 21.12 -8.55 -1.43
C GLY A 25 20.18 -8.29 -0.27
N THR A 26 20.53 -7.33 0.58
CA THR A 26 19.68 -6.87 1.67
C THR A 26 18.46 -6.21 1.04
N SER A 27 17.41 -7.00 0.80
CA SER A 27 16.10 -6.50 0.39
C SER A 27 15.64 -5.53 1.45
N THR A 28 15.76 -4.24 1.15
CA THR A 28 15.24 -3.15 1.96
C THR A 28 13.72 -3.19 1.85
N ARG A 29 13.06 -4.19 2.46
CA ARG A 29 11.67 -4.04 2.88
C ARG A 29 11.66 -3.13 4.10
N ALA A 30 11.99 -1.87 3.87
CA ALA A 30 11.66 -0.80 4.81
C ALA A 30 10.17 -0.98 5.11
N ARG A 31 9.84 -1.26 6.39
CA ARG A 31 8.47 -1.32 6.90
C ARG A 31 7.78 -0.02 6.51
N ARG A 32 7.04 -0.03 5.41
CA ARG A 32 6.21 1.12 5.02
C ARG A 32 5.00 1.11 5.95
N PRO A 33 4.78 2.14 6.78
CA PRO A 33 3.66 2.17 7.74
C PRO A 33 2.29 2.03 7.07
N ASN A 34 2.21 2.24 5.75
CA ASN A 34 0.99 2.14 4.95
C ASN A 34 0.92 0.85 4.09
N GLY A 35 1.93 -0.03 4.15
CA GLY A 35 2.05 -1.20 3.27
C GLY A 35 0.90 -2.19 3.44
N GLY A 36 0.56 -2.53 4.68
CA GLY A 36 -0.47 -3.54 4.98
C GLY A 36 -1.87 -3.19 4.46
N PHE A 37 -2.26 -1.90 4.52
CA PHE A 37 -3.55 -1.46 3.98
C PHE A 37 -3.61 -1.65 2.46
N PHE A 38 -2.60 -1.20 1.73
CA PHE A 38 -2.57 -1.37 0.27
C PHE A 38 -2.48 -2.82 -0.14
N ASP A 39 -1.81 -3.66 0.63
CA ASP A 39 -1.71 -5.09 0.35
C ASP A 39 -3.06 -5.79 0.55
N ARG A 40 -3.82 -5.40 1.58
CA ARG A 40 -5.21 -5.84 1.74
C ARG A 40 -6.10 -5.38 0.60
N ILE A 41 -6.03 -4.10 0.21
CA ILE A 41 -6.77 -3.58 -0.95
C ILE A 41 -6.38 -4.33 -2.24
N ARG A 42 -5.09 -4.65 -2.43
CA ARG A 42 -4.61 -5.44 -3.56
C ARG A 42 -5.22 -6.84 -3.60
N GLN A 43 -5.29 -7.50 -2.45
CA GLN A 43 -5.89 -8.83 -2.30
C GLN A 43 -7.40 -8.80 -2.56
N LEU A 44 -8.10 -7.76 -2.09
CA LEU A 44 -9.55 -7.58 -2.32
C LEU A 44 -9.91 -7.23 -3.77
N THR A 45 -8.95 -6.73 -4.55
CA THR A 45 -9.17 -6.28 -5.93
C THR A 45 -8.30 -7.07 -6.91
N PRO A 46 -8.49 -8.39 -7.04
CA PRO A 46 -7.80 -9.15 -8.06
C PRO A 46 -8.32 -8.72 -9.44
N ARG A 47 -7.39 -8.62 -10.39
CA ARG A 47 -7.67 -8.11 -11.75
C ARG A 47 -8.63 -9.03 -12.53
N THR A 48 -8.70 -10.30 -12.16
CA THR A 48 -9.58 -11.33 -12.72
C THR A 48 -10.63 -11.76 -11.69
N SER A 49 -11.25 -10.79 -11.00
CA SER A 49 -12.36 -11.07 -10.08
C SER A 49 -13.62 -11.43 -10.86
N GLY A 50 -14.20 -12.60 -10.57
CA GLY A 50 -15.54 -12.99 -11.04
C GLY A 50 -16.69 -12.32 -10.27
N HIS A 51 -16.39 -11.52 -9.24
CA HIS A 51 -17.39 -10.84 -8.43
C HIS A 51 -17.94 -9.58 -9.11
N SER A 52 -19.17 -9.19 -8.78
CA SER A 52 -19.76 -7.93 -9.26
C SER A 52 -18.92 -6.72 -8.83
N LEU A 53 -19.03 -5.60 -9.54
CA LEU A 53 -18.32 -4.38 -9.15
C LEU A 53 -18.80 -3.87 -7.77
N ALA A 54 -20.10 -3.95 -7.49
CA ALA A 54 -20.71 -3.53 -6.23
C ALA A 54 -20.13 -4.32 -5.04
N THR A 55 -20.03 -5.65 -5.15
CA THR A 55 -19.46 -6.51 -4.10
C THR A 55 -18.00 -6.14 -3.78
N ILE A 56 -17.22 -5.81 -4.82
CA ILE A 56 -15.84 -5.36 -4.64
C ILE A 56 -15.80 -4.02 -3.93
N ILE A 57 -16.66 -3.08 -4.33
CA ILE A 57 -16.76 -1.76 -3.71
C ILE A 57 -17.17 -1.87 -2.25
N GLU A 58 -18.13 -2.72 -1.89
CA GLU A 58 -18.51 -2.96 -0.49
C GLU A 58 -17.36 -3.52 0.35
N ALA A 59 -16.59 -4.47 -0.20
CA ALA A 59 -15.42 -5.01 0.50
C ALA A 59 -14.32 -3.95 0.72
N ILE A 60 -14.11 -3.10 -0.28
CA ILE A 60 -13.22 -1.94 -0.18
C ILE A 60 -13.73 -0.98 0.88
N ASN A 61 -15.00 -0.58 0.83
CA ASN A 61 -15.61 0.37 1.74
C ASN A 61 -15.48 -0.04 3.20
N ARG A 62 -15.68 -1.32 3.53
CA ARG A 62 -15.49 -1.82 4.90
C ARG A 62 -14.05 -1.61 5.40
N THR A 63 -13.07 -1.89 4.55
CA THR A 63 -11.65 -1.73 4.88
C THR A 63 -11.25 -0.26 4.95
N VAL A 64 -11.74 0.55 4.01
CA VAL A 64 -11.47 1.99 3.92
C VAL A 64 -12.08 2.74 5.10
N ARG A 65 -13.31 2.43 5.51
CA ARG A 65 -13.94 3.08 6.67
C ARG A 65 -13.16 2.84 7.97
N GLY A 66 -12.79 1.60 8.25
CA GLY A 66 -11.98 1.29 9.44
C GLY A 66 -10.62 1.97 9.41
N TRP A 67 -10.01 2.07 8.22
CA TRP A 67 -8.76 2.80 8.04
C TRP A 67 -8.96 4.32 8.20
N TYR A 68 -10.03 4.88 7.63
CA TYR A 68 -10.35 6.31 7.75
C TYR A 68 -10.54 6.72 9.20
N GLU A 69 -11.34 5.97 9.98
CA GLU A 69 -11.55 6.29 11.40
C GLU A 69 -10.25 6.30 12.21
N TYR A 70 -9.34 5.37 11.92
CA TYR A 70 -8.04 5.33 12.57
C TYR A 70 -7.14 6.51 12.16
N PHE A 71 -7.17 6.89 10.88
CA PHE A 71 -6.26 7.88 10.31
C PHE A 71 -6.86 9.28 10.10
N LYS A 72 -8.11 9.56 10.50
CA LYS A 72 -8.82 10.83 10.20
C LYS A 72 -8.09 12.10 10.64
N HIS A 73 -7.29 12.00 11.70
CA HIS A 73 -6.45 13.10 12.22
C HIS A 73 -5.12 13.28 11.47
N SER A 74 -4.84 12.48 10.44
CA SER A 74 -3.60 12.54 9.65
C SER A 74 -3.63 13.64 8.57
N TYR A 75 -2.47 13.85 7.94
CA TYR A 75 -2.27 14.83 6.86
C TYR A 75 -3.23 14.62 5.66
N PHE A 76 -3.70 15.74 5.09
CA PHE A 76 -4.77 15.80 4.07
C PHE A 76 -4.41 15.16 2.73
N ASN A 77 -3.16 15.28 2.31
CA ASN A 77 -2.66 14.78 1.03
C ASN A 77 -2.64 13.25 0.92
N VAL A 78 -2.70 12.54 2.05
CA VAL A 78 -2.65 11.07 2.08
C VAL A 78 -3.95 10.49 1.53
N PHE A 79 -5.10 11.10 1.84
CA PHE A 79 -6.42 10.63 1.44
C PHE A 79 -6.63 10.67 -0.08
N ASP A 80 -6.27 11.78 -0.74
CA ASP A 80 -6.36 11.90 -2.20
C ASP A 80 -5.50 10.86 -2.92
N SER A 81 -4.28 10.66 -2.42
CA SER A 81 -3.33 9.69 -2.96
C SER A 81 -3.82 8.24 -2.80
N LEU A 82 -4.54 7.95 -1.71
CA LEU A 82 -5.17 6.65 -1.46
C LEU A 82 -6.36 6.41 -2.39
N ASP A 83 -7.28 7.37 -2.45
CA ASP A 83 -8.46 7.29 -3.31
C ASP A 83 -8.07 7.18 -4.78
N GLY A 84 -6.98 7.85 -5.20
CA GLY A 84 -6.39 7.70 -6.53
C GLY A 84 -5.92 6.27 -6.83
N LYS A 85 -5.27 5.61 -5.87
CA LYS A 85 -4.81 4.21 -6.04
C LYS A 85 -5.99 3.24 -6.13
N ILE A 86 -7.03 3.43 -5.31
CA ILE A 86 -8.25 2.60 -5.34
C ILE A 86 -8.96 2.75 -6.68
N ARG A 87 -9.23 4.00 -7.11
CA ARG A 87 -9.87 4.29 -8.41
C ARG A 87 -9.11 3.70 -9.59
N ARG A 88 -7.78 3.81 -9.60
CA ARG A 88 -6.94 3.23 -10.66
C ARG A 88 -7.11 1.70 -10.75
N ARG A 89 -7.24 1.01 -9.61
CA ARG A 89 -7.44 -0.44 -9.58
C ARG A 89 -8.83 -0.84 -10.06
N LEU A 90 -9.86 -0.11 -9.64
CA LEU A 90 -11.24 -0.33 -10.12
C LEU A 90 -11.34 -0.13 -11.64
N ARG A 91 -10.73 0.94 -12.18
CA ARG A 91 -10.64 1.16 -13.64
C ARG A 91 -9.92 0.01 -14.34
N ALA A 92 -8.84 -0.51 -13.76
CA ALA A 92 -8.12 -1.65 -14.33
C ALA A 92 -8.98 -2.94 -14.38
N ILE A 93 -9.81 -3.18 -13.36
CA ILE A 93 -10.78 -4.30 -13.35
C ILE A 93 -11.82 -4.10 -14.45
N LEU A 94 -12.43 -2.92 -14.52
CA LEU A 94 -13.41 -2.59 -15.55
C LEU A 94 -12.82 -2.77 -16.94
N ARG A 95 -11.61 -2.26 -17.17
CA ARG A 95 -10.90 -2.42 -18.44
C ARG A 95 -10.74 -3.88 -18.86
N LYS A 96 -10.41 -4.76 -17.91
CA LYS A 96 -10.32 -6.21 -18.18
C LYS A 96 -11.68 -6.82 -18.52
N ARG A 97 -12.75 -6.41 -17.84
CA ARG A 97 -14.12 -6.88 -18.11
C ARG A 97 -14.62 -6.44 -19.48
N PHE A 98 -14.35 -5.20 -19.87
CA PHE A 98 -14.70 -4.65 -21.19
C PHE A 98 -13.73 -5.07 -22.31
N LYS A 99 -12.78 -5.97 -22.04
CA LYS A 99 -11.80 -6.51 -23.01
C LYS A 99 -11.03 -5.43 -23.79
N ILE A 100 -10.78 -4.28 -23.17
CA ILE A 100 -10.07 -3.17 -23.82
C ILE A 100 -8.56 -3.48 -23.78
N SER A 101 -7.95 -3.60 -24.96
CA SER A 101 -6.52 -3.84 -25.15
C SER A 101 -5.69 -2.58 -24.88
N GLY A 102 -4.40 -2.75 -24.56
CA GLY A 102 -3.45 -1.63 -24.37
C GLY A 102 -3.32 -1.11 -22.93
N HIS A 103 -2.47 -0.09 -22.79
CA HIS A 103 -2.08 0.51 -21.51
C HIS A 103 -3.14 1.47 -20.95
N THR A 104 -3.03 1.76 -19.64
CA THR A 104 -3.92 2.70 -18.96
C THR A 104 -3.67 4.10 -19.50
N ASN A 105 -4.70 4.74 -20.04
CA ASN A 105 -4.60 6.05 -20.68
C ASN A 105 -5.53 7.06 -20.00
N HIS A 106 -5.35 8.35 -20.26
CA HIS A 106 -6.22 9.40 -19.71
C HIS A 106 -7.71 9.17 -20.06
N THR A 107 -8.00 8.53 -21.20
CA THR A 107 -9.36 8.18 -21.64
C THR A 107 -10.13 7.32 -20.62
N ASP A 108 -9.45 6.54 -19.77
CA ASP A 108 -10.10 5.74 -18.73
C ASP A 108 -10.77 6.63 -17.66
N ASN A 109 -10.25 7.84 -17.43
CA ASN A 109 -10.87 8.81 -16.52
C ASN A 109 -12.15 9.44 -17.11
N VAL A 110 -12.22 9.58 -18.44
CA VAL A 110 -13.39 10.08 -19.15
C VAL A 110 -14.47 9.00 -19.21
N ARG A 111 -14.07 7.76 -19.52
CA ARG A 111 -14.99 6.61 -19.63
C ARG A 111 -15.59 6.20 -18.30
N TRP A 112 -14.81 6.25 -17.22
CA TRP A 112 -15.27 5.99 -15.85
C TRP A 112 -14.94 7.19 -14.96
N PRO A 113 -15.81 8.23 -14.99
CA PRO A 113 -15.63 9.41 -14.17
C PRO A 113 -15.74 9.06 -12.69
N ASN A 114 -15.26 9.94 -11.80
CA ASN A 114 -15.37 9.69 -10.36
C ASN A 114 -16.83 9.52 -9.92
N ALA A 115 -17.76 10.24 -10.57
CA ALA A 115 -19.20 10.11 -10.38
C ALA A 115 -19.73 8.68 -10.64
N TYR A 116 -19.14 7.94 -11.59
CA TYR A 116 -19.53 6.55 -11.84
C TYR A 116 -19.28 5.66 -10.62
N PHE A 117 -18.16 5.86 -9.94
CA PHE A 117 -17.84 5.12 -8.73
C PHE A 117 -18.64 5.62 -7.52
N ALA A 118 -18.93 6.92 -7.45
CA ALA A 118 -19.82 7.49 -6.43
C ALA A 118 -21.23 6.88 -6.51
N ASN A 119 -21.78 6.75 -7.71
CA ASN A 119 -23.09 6.15 -7.95
C ASN A 119 -23.14 4.66 -7.59
N HIS A 120 -22.00 3.97 -7.67
CA HIS A 120 -21.85 2.59 -7.17
C HIS A 120 -21.57 2.51 -5.66
N GLY A 121 -21.65 3.63 -4.94
CA GLY A 121 -21.49 3.70 -3.50
C GLY A 121 -20.04 3.64 -3.01
N LEU A 122 -19.04 3.94 -3.86
CA LEU A 122 -17.65 3.98 -3.41
C LEU A 122 -17.47 5.13 -2.39
N PHE A 123 -16.92 4.78 -1.23
CA PHE A 123 -16.59 5.76 -0.20
C PHE A 123 -15.28 6.48 -0.54
N PHE A 124 -15.35 7.81 -0.66
CA PHE A 124 -14.17 8.66 -0.85
C PHE A 124 -13.74 9.27 0.47
N MET A 125 -12.52 8.98 0.91
CA MET A 125 -11.97 9.53 2.15
C MET A 125 -11.78 11.04 2.05
N ALA A 126 -11.35 11.53 0.88
CA ALA A 126 -11.19 12.96 0.65
C ALA A 126 -12.52 13.72 0.78
N GLU A 127 -13.62 13.13 0.30
CA GLU A 127 -14.95 13.72 0.38
C GLU A 127 -15.50 13.69 1.81
N ALA A 128 -15.35 12.56 2.51
CA ALA A 128 -15.76 12.45 3.92
C ALA A 128 -15.09 13.51 4.79
N ARG A 129 -13.77 13.71 4.61
CA ARG A 129 -13.03 14.76 5.30
C ARG A 129 -13.51 16.16 4.93
N ARG A 130 -13.81 16.41 3.65
CA ARG A 130 -14.34 17.71 3.21
C ARG A 130 -15.66 18.02 3.92
N LEU A 131 -16.57 17.05 3.98
CA LEU A 131 -17.86 17.20 4.68
C LEU A 131 -17.69 17.44 6.19
N GLU A 132 -16.74 16.74 6.81
CA GLU A 132 -16.39 16.93 8.23
C GLU A 132 -15.82 18.34 8.49
N LEU A 133 -14.92 18.83 7.62
CA LEU A 133 -14.41 20.19 7.72
C LEU A 133 -15.50 21.25 7.47
N GLU A 134 -16.43 20.99 6.54
CA GLU A 134 -17.57 21.87 6.29
C GLU A 134 -18.55 21.92 7.47
N SER A 135 -18.83 20.80 8.14
CA SER A 135 -19.71 20.78 9.30
C SER A 135 -19.11 21.56 10.48
N LEU A 136 -17.80 21.41 10.70
CA LEU A 136 -17.07 22.17 11.74
C LEU A 136 -17.11 23.68 11.49
N ARG A 137 -17.00 24.10 10.22
CA ARG A 137 -17.12 25.52 9.82
C ARG A 137 -18.53 26.08 10.00
N LYS A 138 -19.56 25.25 9.78
CA LYS A 138 -20.96 25.66 9.91
C LYS A 138 -21.41 25.75 11.37
N GLY A 139 -20.84 24.94 12.26
CA GLY A 139 -21.17 24.92 13.69
C GLY A 139 -20.52 26.02 14.54
N THR A 140 -19.68 26.87 13.95
CA THR A 140 -18.97 27.97 14.65
C THR A 140 -19.70 29.31 14.56
N ARG A 141 -21.00 29.33 14.25
CA ARG A 141 -21.79 30.54 14.01
C ARG A 141 -23.05 30.60 14.85
#